data_AF-A0A0U2W3H9-F1
#
_entry.id   AF-A0A0U2W3H9-F1
#
_cell.length_a   1.000
_cell.length_b   1.000
_cell.length_c   1.000
_cell.angle_alpha   90.00
_cell.angle_beta   90.00
_cell.angle_gamma   90.00
#
_symmetry.space_group_name_H-M   'P 1'
#
loop_
_entity.id
_entity.type
_entity.pdbx_description
1 polymer ?
#
loop_
_entity_poly.entity_id
_entity_poly.type
_entity_poly.pdbx_seq_one_letter_code
_entity_poly.pdbx_strand_id
1 'polypeptide(L)'
;MPFTFSHAALAAPLRKLAPGLNVTGLILGSMAPDMEYFVALQAVGTIGHSTAGFALIGVPLSAAFALAFHLVIKPALPSLLPAIGGIDRFAAAEAARYPRRRRSFPRQIVGFLVSLYVGFLTHLFFDGWTHRTGWFVSRIPYLSFKAAGGEPVYHLLQYGLSLLGAAIAFFYFTYRWSEWRRRSVRRTDAAAAAPVAPAVFPLAGAASAALLLWQKLETSIDPLAVNIWFVTPFSATLFGLFVAAALLTGRRRGKLAQTAAGLVMLLFVMAGYQLAQEAAADRLLLHPRLDLALWIAYLWGFSGAIAAVSLLASGTAARR
;
A
#
# COMPACT_ATOMS: atom_id res chain seq x y z
N MET A 1 14.11 4.37 3.50
CA MET A 1 13.74 4.96 4.82
C MET A 1 12.85 3.98 5.56
N PRO A 2 12.98 3.72 6.89
CA PRO A 2 12.24 2.63 7.55
C PRO A 2 10.73 2.75 7.39
N PHE A 3 10.18 3.96 7.35
CA PHE A 3 8.75 4.16 7.14
C PHE A 3 8.42 4.46 5.66
N THR A 4 8.04 3.43 4.91
CA THR A 4 7.75 3.51 3.47
C THR A 4 6.77 4.62 3.09
N PHE A 5 5.73 4.87 3.89
CA PHE A 5 4.72 5.89 3.58
C PHE A 5 5.30 7.32 3.58
N SER A 6 6.46 7.55 4.19
CA SER A 6 7.16 8.85 4.10
C SER A 6 7.63 9.17 2.68
N HIS A 7 7.97 8.17 1.88
CA HIS A 7 8.32 8.40 0.47
C HIS A 7 7.16 9.04 -0.31
N ALA A 8 5.92 8.62 -0.03
CA ALA A 8 4.73 9.21 -0.66
C ALA A 8 4.52 10.68 -0.28
N ALA A 9 4.75 11.01 0.99
CA ALA A 9 4.68 12.40 1.46
C ALA A 9 5.77 13.27 0.84
N LEU A 10 7.00 12.75 0.76
CA LEU A 10 8.15 13.46 0.18
C LEU A 10 8.08 13.59 -1.34
N ALA A 11 7.36 12.71 -2.03
CA ALA A 11 7.08 12.84 -3.47
C ALA A 11 6.00 13.90 -3.78
N ALA A 12 5.16 14.27 -2.81
CA ALA A 12 4.02 15.17 -3.02
C ALA A 12 4.35 16.53 -3.67
N PRO A 13 5.47 17.22 -3.36
CA PRO A 13 5.86 18.47 -4.02
C PRO A 13 5.99 18.36 -5.54
N LEU A 14 6.37 17.20 -6.09
CA LEU A 14 6.47 17.00 -7.54
C LEU A 14 5.13 17.17 -8.25
N ARG A 15 4.01 16.93 -7.56
CA ARG A 15 2.69 17.18 -8.13
C ARG A 15 2.45 18.67 -8.41
N LYS A 16 3.07 19.56 -7.62
CA LYS A 16 3.00 21.01 -7.84
C LYS A 16 3.87 21.43 -9.03
N LEU A 17 5.07 20.87 -9.13
CA LEU A 17 6.02 21.15 -10.22
C LEU A 17 5.58 20.55 -11.56
N ALA A 18 4.93 19.38 -11.52
CA ALA A 18 4.42 18.68 -12.70
C ALA A 18 2.92 18.34 -12.53
N PRO A 19 2.00 19.31 -12.78
CA PRO A 19 0.55 19.12 -12.71
C PRO A 19 -0.03 18.10 -13.71
N GLY A 20 0.80 17.48 -14.56
CA GLY A 20 0.45 16.34 -15.41
C GLY A 20 0.42 14.99 -14.68
N LEU A 21 1.18 14.83 -13.60
CA LEU A 21 1.41 13.53 -12.92
C LEU A 21 0.15 12.95 -12.25
N ASN A 22 -0.15 11.69 -12.53
CA ASN A 22 -1.18 10.94 -11.80
C ASN A 22 -0.77 10.77 -10.33
N VAL A 23 -1.60 11.26 -9.41
CA VAL A 23 -1.31 11.22 -7.96
C VAL A 23 -1.21 9.79 -7.43
N THR A 24 -2.09 8.88 -7.87
CA THR A 24 -2.04 7.48 -7.47
C THR A 24 -0.78 6.80 -7.99
N GLY A 25 -0.40 7.07 -9.25
CA GLY A 25 0.86 6.59 -9.81
C GLY A 25 2.05 7.11 -9.00
N LEU A 26 2.10 8.41 -8.73
CA LEU A 26 3.21 9.01 -7.97
C LEU A 26 3.36 8.39 -6.56
N ILE A 27 2.26 8.25 -5.83
CA ILE A 27 2.24 7.66 -4.48
C ILE A 27 2.68 6.19 -4.53
N LEU A 28 2.02 5.36 -5.34
CA LEU A 28 2.35 3.94 -5.40
C LEU A 28 3.76 3.71 -5.93
N GLY A 29 4.23 4.53 -6.87
CA GLY A 29 5.58 4.48 -7.39
C GLY A 29 6.61 4.75 -6.31
N SER A 30 6.38 5.76 -5.47
CA SER A 30 7.26 6.09 -4.35
C SER A 30 7.30 5.04 -3.25
N MET A 31 6.35 4.11 -3.24
CA MET A 31 6.31 2.98 -2.30
C MET A 31 6.75 1.67 -2.95
N ALA A 32 6.85 1.61 -4.28
CA ALA A 32 6.99 0.37 -5.05
C ALA A 32 8.21 -0.48 -4.66
N PRO A 33 9.41 0.08 -4.39
CA PRO A 33 10.58 -0.71 -4.00
C PRO A 33 10.36 -1.53 -2.72
N ASP A 34 9.60 -0.99 -1.77
CA ASP A 34 9.32 -1.59 -0.47
C ASP A 34 8.05 -2.44 -0.46
N MET A 35 7.24 -2.44 -1.53
CA MET A 35 5.97 -3.18 -1.54
C MET A 35 6.16 -4.69 -1.31
N GLU A 36 7.33 -5.23 -1.68
CA GLU A 36 7.66 -6.63 -1.39
C GLU A 36 7.72 -6.92 0.11
N TYR A 37 8.10 -5.94 0.95
CA TYR A 37 8.09 -6.08 2.40
C TYR A 37 6.67 -6.31 2.90
N PHE A 38 5.73 -5.54 2.37
CA PHE A 38 4.33 -5.61 2.78
C PHE A 38 3.70 -6.95 2.39
N VAL A 39 4.02 -7.50 1.21
CA VAL A 39 3.51 -8.80 0.78
C VAL A 39 4.20 -9.96 1.50
N ALA A 40 5.50 -9.82 1.81
CA ALA A 40 6.26 -10.81 2.58
C ALA A 40 5.94 -10.80 4.09
N LEU A 41 5.22 -9.77 4.55
CA LEU A 41 4.94 -9.49 5.96
C LEU A 41 6.22 -9.36 6.80
N GLN A 42 7.29 -8.82 6.20
CA GLN A 42 8.58 -8.61 6.86
C GLN A 42 9.45 -7.72 5.98
N ALA A 43 10.34 -6.92 6.57
CA ALA A 43 11.29 -6.11 5.80
C ALA A 43 12.41 -6.97 5.19
N VAL A 44 12.08 -7.75 4.16
CA VAL A 44 13.01 -8.56 3.36
C VAL A 44 12.88 -8.19 1.89
N GLY A 45 13.99 -7.77 1.30
CA GLY A 45 14.04 -7.32 -0.09
C GLY A 45 14.73 -8.30 -1.03
N THR A 46 14.33 -8.24 -2.29
CA THR A 46 14.95 -8.99 -3.39
C THR A 46 15.50 -8.02 -4.43
N ILE A 47 14.78 -7.82 -5.53
CA ILE A 47 15.16 -6.96 -6.65
C ILE A 47 14.37 -5.65 -6.67
N GLY A 48 13.50 -5.37 -5.69
CA GLY A 48 12.54 -4.26 -5.70
C GLY A 48 13.14 -2.88 -5.98
N HIS A 49 14.40 -2.67 -5.62
CA HIS A 49 15.15 -1.42 -5.81
C HIS A 49 15.85 -1.31 -7.19
N SER A 50 15.73 -2.32 -8.04
CA SER A 50 16.28 -2.32 -9.41
C SER A 50 15.22 -1.92 -10.44
N THR A 51 15.66 -1.55 -11.64
CA THR A 51 14.75 -1.30 -12.77
C THR A 51 13.97 -2.55 -13.20
N ALA A 52 14.61 -3.73 -13.09
CA ALA A 52 13.94 -5.01 -13.31
C ALA A 52 12.87 -5.28 -12.24
N GLY A 53 13.17 -5.04 -10.96
CA GLY A 53 12.20 -5.15 -9.88
C GLY A 53 11.05 -4.14 -10.00
N PHE A 54 11.31 -2.93 -10.48
CA PHE A 54 10.23 -1.99 -10.82
C PHE A 54 9.24 -2.62 -11.81
N ALA A 55 9.74 -3.22 -12.90
CA ALA A 55 8.88 -3.84 -13.91
C ALA A 55 8.19 -5.13 -13.42
N LEU A 56 8.93 -6.00 -12.72
CA LEU A 56 8.49 -7.35 -12.35
C LEU A 56 7.71 -7.41 -11.04
N ILE A 57 7.94 -6.47 -10.12
CA ILE A 57 7.33 -6.41 -8.78
C ILE A 57 6.51 -5.12 -8.64
N GLY A 58 7.14 -3.97 -8.88
CA GLY A 58 6.54 -2.65 -8.61
C GLY A 58 5.29 -2.37 -9.44
N VAL A 59 5.35 -2.58 -10.76
CA VAL A 59 4.24 -2.35 -11.70
C VAL A 59 3.03 -3.24 -11.40
N PRO A 60 3.14 -4.59 -11.31
CA PRO A 60 1.97 -5.44 -11.06
C PRO A 60 1.31 -5.15 -9.71
N LEU A 61 2.10 -5.00 -8.63
CA LEU A 61 1.56 -4.67 -7.31
C LEU A 61 0.87 -3.31 -7.29
N SER A 62 1.51 -2.29 -7.87
CA SER A 62 0.93 -0.94 -7.93
C SER A 62 -0.35 -0.90 -8.75
N ALA A 63 -0.44 -1.64 -9.86
CA ALA A 63 -1.67 -1.74 -10.63
C ALA A 63 -2.80 -2.40 -9.82
N ALA A 64 -2.50 -3.52 -9.14
CA ALA A 64 -3.45 -4.22 -8.29
C ALA A 64 -3.94 -3.35 -7.12
N PHE A 65 -3.03 -2.66 -6.42
CA PHE A 65 -3.37 -1.77 -5.32
C PHE A 65 -4.13 -0.53 -5.78
N ALA A 66 -3.85 0.01 -6.96
CA ALA A 66 -4.64 1.07 -7.55
C ALA A 66 -6.09 0.63 -7.80
N LEU A 67 -6.30 -0.59 -8.33
CA LEU A 67 -7.64 -1.16 -8.53
C LEU A 67 -8.35 -1.39 -7.20
N ALA A 68 -7.69 -2.03 -6.23
CA ALA A 68 -8.22 -2.26 -4.90
C ALA A 68 -8.63 -0.93 -4.22
N PHE A 69 -7.77 0.08 -4.30
CA PHE A 69 -8.07 1.38 -3.72
C PHE A 69 -9.26 2.05 -4.40
N HIS A 70 -9.24 2.21 -5.72
CA HIS A 70 -10.25 3.02 -6.42
C HIS A 70 -11.60 2.33 -6.60
N LEU A 71 -11.62 1.01 -6.72
CA LEU A 71 -12.85 0.25 -6.97
C LEU A 71 -13.54 -0.21 -5.69
N VAL A 72 -12.77 -0.40 -4.61
CA VAL A 72 -13.25 -1.08 -3.41
C VAL A 72 -13.04 -0.23 -2.17
N ILE A 73 -11.79 0.11 -1.82
CA ILE A 73 -11.51 0.79 -0.54
C ILE A 73 -12.10 2.19 -0.53
N LYS A 74 -11.75 3.05 -1.49
CA LYS A 74 -12.21 4.44 -1.59
C LYS A 74 -13.75 4.59 -1.49
N PRO A 75 -14.59 3.83 -2.22
CA PRO A 75 -16.04 3.94 -2.09
C PRO A 75 -16.63 3.31 -0.82
N ALA A 76 -15.97 2.33 -0.21
CA ALA A 76 -16.43 1.68 1.01
C ALA A 76 -15.99 2.42 2.29
N LEU A 77 -14.84 3.10 2.25
CA LEU A 77 -14.16 3.70 3.39
C LEU A 77 -15.06 4.60 4.24
N PRO A 78 -15.90 5.50 3.68
CA PRO A 78 -16.77 6.36 4.49
C PRO A 78 -17.72 5.59 5.40
N SER A 79 -18.11 4.36 5.01
CA SER A 79 -19.03 3.53 5.77
C SER A 79 -18.34 2.59 6.76
N LEU A 80 -17.03 2.39 6.61
CA LEU A 80 -16.21 1.58 7.51
C LEU A 80 -15.57 2.42 8.62
N LEU A 81 -15.48 3.74 8.42
CA LEU A 81 -14.94 4.65 9.42
C LEU A 81 -15.98 4.97 10.51
N PRO A 82 -15.54 5.17 11.77
CA PRO A 82 -16.41 5.65 12.82
C PRO A 82 -16.87 7.09 12.54
N ALA A 83 -18.02 7.50 13.06
CA ALA A 83 -18.51 8.88 12.94
C ALA A 83 -17.80 9.90 13.86
N ILE A 84 -16.76 9.46 14.59
CA ILE A 84 -16.02 10.28 15.55
C ILE A 84 -15.39 11.47 14.83
N GLY A 85 -15.68 12.69 15.30
CA GLY A 85 -15.17 13.91 14.68
C GLY A 85 -15.65 14.16 13.24
N GLY A 86 -16.66 13.42 12.76
CA GLY A 86 -17.17 13.50 11.38
C GLY A 86 -16.21 12.94 10.33
N ILE A 87 -15.31 12.02 10.71
CA ILE A 87 -14.29 11.50 9.79
C ILE A 87 -14.87 10.66 8.64
N ASP A 88 -15.99 9.97 8.88
CA ASP A 88 -16.82 9.30 7.88
C ASP A 88 -17.28 10.27 6.77
N ARG A 89 -17.83 11.43 7.15
CA ARG A 89 -18.31 12.46 6.22
C ARG A 89 -17.17 13.16 5.52
N PHE A 90 -16.05 13.39 6.22
CA PHE A 90 -14.83 13.91 5.59
C PHE A 90 -14.33 12.96 4.51
N ALA A 91 -14.26 11.66 4.80
CA ALA A 91 -13.85 10.65 3.82
C ALA A 91 -14.81 10.60 2.62
N ALA A 92 -16.14 10.71 2.86
CA ALA A 92 -17.13 10.79 1.77
C ALA A 92 -16.89 12.02 0.88
N ALA A 93 -16.64 13.19 1.49
CA ALA A 93 -16.37 14.42 0.76
C ALA A 93 -15.06 14.36 -0.06
N GLU A 94 -13.97 13.83 0.50
CA GLU A 94 -12.70 13.65 -0.23
C GLU A 94 -12.83 12.59 -1.33
N ALA A 95 -13.61 11.52 -1.11
CA ALA A 95 -13.87 10.52 -2.13
C ALA A 95 -14.58 11.12 -3.36
N ALA A 96 -15.53 12.02 -3.13
CA ALA A 96 -16.28 12.72 -4.17
C ALA A 96 -15.47 13.83 -4.88
N ARG A 97 -14.50 14.46 -4.20
CA ARG A 97 -13.69 15.58 -4.73
C ARG A 97 -12.84 15.24 -5.96
N TYR A 98 -12.50 13.97 -6.16
CA TYR A 98 -11.68 13.54 -7.28
C TYR A 98 -12.54 12.74 -8.29
N PRO A 99 -13.37 13.41 -9.10
CA PRO A 99 -14.10 12.75 -10.17
C PRO A 99 -13.11 12.17 -11.19
N ARG A 100 -13.49 11.06 -11.82
CA ARG A 100 -12.68 10.43 -12.87
C ARG A 100 -12.43 11.47 -13.98
N ARG A 101 -11.16 11.80 -14.24
CA ARG A 101 -10.80 12.66 -15.37
C ARG A 101 -11.26 11.99 -16.67
N ARG A 102 -11.97 12.72 -17.53
CA ARG A 102 -12.34 12.27 -18.88
C ARG A 102 -11.11 12.27 -19.79
N ARG A 103 -10.27 11.24 -19.66
CA ARG A 103 -9.17 10.95 -20.58
C ARG A 103 -9.43 9.62 -21.27
N SER A 104 -8.93 9.44 -22.50
CA SER A 104 -8.97 8.12 -23.13
C SER A 104 -8.20 7.10 -22.28
N PHE A 105 -8.66 5.85 -22.28
CA PHE A 105 -8.08 4.78 -21.48
C PHE A 105 -6.56 4.63 -21.65
N PRO A 106 -5.99 4.67 -22.88
CA PRO A 106 -4.54 4.60 -23.07
C PRO A 106 -3.79 5.76 -22.40
N ARG A 107 -4.30 6.99 -22.50
CA ARG A 107 -3.67 8.16 -21.86
C ARG A 107 -3.70 8.07 -20.34
N GLN A 108 -4.69 7.39 -19.76
CA GLN A 108 -4.74 7.16 -18.31
C GLN A 108 -3.66 6.16 -17.87
N ILE A 109 -3.48 5.07 -18.63
CA ILE A 109 -2.45 4.06 -18.36
C ILE A 109 -1.07 4.68 -18.48
N VAL A 110 -0.76 5.35 -19.59
CA VAL A 110 0.56 5.99 -19.77
C VAL A 110 0.81 7.02 -18.68
N GLY A 111 -0.16 7.88 -18.38
CA GLY A 111 -0.03 8.86 -17.30
C GLY A 111 0.18 8.21 -15.93
N PHE A 112 -0.46 7.07 -15.66
CA PHE A 112 -0.22 6.29 -14.44
C PHE A 112 1.19 5.71 -14.41
N LEU A 113 1.64 5.00 -15.45
CA LEU A 113 2.95 4.35 -15.52
C LEU A 113 4.11 5.35 -15.47
N VAL A 114 4.00 6.48 -16.17
CA VAL A 114 5.01 7.56 -16.09
C VAL A 114 5.09 8.11 -14.67
N SER A 115 3.95 8.36 -14.03
CA SER A 115 3.94 8.88 -12.66
C SER A 115 4.42 7.84 -11.66
N LEU A 116 4.13 6.57 -11.91
CA LEU A 116 4.64 5.44 -11.15
C LEU A 116 6.16 5.36 -11.22
N TYR A 117 6.74 5.49 -12.41
CA TYR A 117 8.18 5.49 -12.57
C TYR A 117 8.83 6.73 -11.94
N VAL A 118 8.23 7.92 -12.09
CA VAL A 118 8.70 9.13 -11.39
C VAL A 118 8.68 8.92 -9.87
N GLY A 119 7.61 8.35 -9.32
CA GLY A 119 7.54 7.98 -7.90
C GLY A 119 8.66 7.01 -7.52
N PHE A 120 8.88 5.96 -8.29
CA PHE A 120 9.97 5.00 -8.07
C PHE A 120 11.34 5.70 -8.02
N LEU A 121 11.61 6.63 -8.93
CA LEU A 121 12.84 7.42 -8.91
C LEU A 121 12.97 8.29 -7.66
N THR A 122 11.87 8.86 -7.16
CA THR A 122 11.94 9.60 -5.88
C THR A 122 12.30 8.71 -4.70
N HIS A 123 11.83 7.46 -4.71
CA HIS A 123 12.18 6.49 -3.68
C HIS A 123 13.69 6.25 -3.68
N LEU A 124 14.23 5.86 -4.83
CA LEU A 124 15.67 5.60 -4.99
C LEU A 124 16.51 6.85 -4.69
N PHE A 125 16.02 8.04 -5.02
CA PHE A 125 16.69 9.29 -4.72
C PHE A 125 16.90 9.44 -3.21
N PHE A 126 15.83 9.39 -2.41
CA PHE A 126 15.95 9.53 -0.96
C PHE A 126 16.76 8.39 -0.33
N ASP A 127 16.56 7.17 -0.79
CA ASP A 127 17.32 6.03 -0.28
C ASP A 127 18.81 6.11 -0.61
N GLY A 128 19.17 6.75 -1.73
CA GLY A 128 20.55 7.04 -2.07
C GLY A 128 21.27 7.92 -1.05
N TRP A 129 20.54 8.73 -0.27
CA TRP A 129 21.07 9.57 0.81
C TRP A 129 21.07 8.88 2.18
N THR A 130 20.23 7.88 2.37
CA THR A 130 19.92 7.34 3.71
C THR A 130 20.37 5.92 3.94
N HIS A 131 20.95 5.25 2.95
CA HIS A 131 21.43 3.88 3.09
C HIS A 131 22.93 3.78 2.87
N ARG A 132 23.55 2.84 3.59
CA ARG A 132 25.00 2.60 3.56
C ARG A 132 25.55 2.41 2.14
N THR A 133 24.82 1.69 1.30
CA THR A 133 25.17 1.42 -0.11
C THR A 133 24.59 2.45 -1.08
N GLY A 134 23.99 3.52 -0.56
CA GLY A 134 23.38 4.58 -1.34
C GLY A 134 24.38 5.34 -2.21
N TRP A 135 23.91 5.80 -3.37
CA TRP A 135 24.75 6.49 -4.34
C TRP A 135 25.40 7.77 -3.79
N PHE A 136 24.69 8.53 -2.95
CA PHE A 136 25.22 9.75 -2.33
C PHE A 136 26.10 9.43 -1.11
N VAL A 137 25.71 8.45 -0.30
CA VAL A 137 26.50 8.01 0.88
C VAL A 137 27.89 7.52 0.48
N SER A 138 28.00 6.82 -0.65
CA SER A 138 29.28 6.36 -1.20
C SER A 138 30.17 7.47 -1.77
N ARG A 139 29.64 8.68 -2.01
CA ARG A 139 30.36 9.80 -2.66
C ARG A 139 30.57 11.01 -1.76
N ILE A 140 29.80 11.14 -0.68
CA ILE A 140 29.87 12.25 0.27
C ILE A 140 30.36 11.67 1.60
N PRO A 141 31.67 11.78 1.92
CA PRO A 141 32.26 11.16 3.10
C PRO A 141 31.57 11.54 4.42
N TYR A 142 31.08 12.78 4.51
CA TYR A 142 30.35 13.28 5.68
C TYR A 142 29.11 12.44 6.02
N LEU A 143 28.42 11.86 5.04
CA LEU A 143 27.25 11.02 5.29
C LEU A 143 27.61 9.71 6.02
N SER A 144 28.82 9.20 5.81
CA SER A 144 29.32 8.01 6.49
C SER A 144 30.06 8.32 7.80
N PHE A 145 30.28 9.61 8.10
CA PHE A 145 30.89 10.04 9.35
C PHE A 145 29.97 9.69 10.53
N LYS A 146 30.55 9.17 11.61
CA LYS A 146 29.82 8.88 12.84
C LYS A 146 29.63 10.17 13.63
N ALA A 147 28.38 10.61 13.76
CA ALA A 147 28.05 11.77 14.57
C ALA A 147 28.22 11.48 16.07
N ALA A 148 28.02 12.49 16.92
CA ALA A 148 27.95 12.30 18.36
C ALA A 148 26.87 11.25 18.69
N GLY A 149 27.25 10.17 19.38
CA GLY A 149 26.39 9.01 19.61
C GLY A 149 26.75 7.76 18.79
N GLY A 150 27.75 7.83 17.90
CA GLY A 150 28.33 6.65 17.22
C GLY A 150 27.60 6.19 15.95
N GLU A 151 26.46 6.79 15.64
CA GLU A 151 25.65 6.49 14.45
C GLU A 151 26.10 7.32 13.23
N PRO A 152 26.18 6.72 12.02
CA PRO A 152 26.47 7.47 10.80
C PRO A 152 25.41 8.53 10.48
N VAL A 153 25.82 9.66 9.92
CA VAL A 153 24.92 10.76 9.53
C VAL A 153 23.81 10.29 8.58
N TYR A 154 24.09 9.38 7.63
CA TYR A 154 23.06 8.84 6.73
C TYR A 154 21.93 8.14 7.49
N HIS A 155 22.24 7.51 8.63
CA HIS A 155 21.27 6.78 9.45
C HIS A 155 20.39 7.76 10.23
N LEU A 156 20.97 8.86 10.74
CA LEU A 156 20.21 9.96 11.32
C LEU A 156 19.29 10.64 10.28
N LEU A 157 19.77 10.83 9.05
CA LEU A 157 18.96 11.32 7.93
C LEU A 157 17.83 10.34 7.59
N GLN A 158 18.09 9.03 7.65
CA GLN A 158 17.09 7.99 7.43
C GLN A 158 15.90 8.13 8.39
N TYR A 159 16.17 8.31 9.68
CA TYR A 159 15.13 8.57 10.68
C TYR A 159 14.49 9.95 10.54
N GLY A 160 15.29 10.99 10.32
CA GLY A 160 14.81 12.37 10.18
C GLY A 160 13.84 12.54 9.01
N LEU A 161 14.17 11.99 7.83
CA LEU A 161 13.30 12.03 6.67
C LEU A 161 12.06 11.14 6.82
N SER A 162 12.17 10.02 7.53
CA SER A 162 11.00 9.21 7.90
C SER A 162 10.04 10.00 8.78
N LEU A 163 10.54 10.65 9.83
CA LEU A 163 9.73 11.46 10.73
C LEU A 163 9.13 12.66 9.99
N LEU A 164 9.90 13.32 9.13
CA LEU A 164 9.44 14.44 8.32
C LEU A 164 8.28 14.04 7.40
N GLY A 165 8.40 12.92 6.68
CA GLY A 165 7.34 12.43 5.81
C GLY A 165 6.06 12.09 6.58
N ALA A 166 6.19 11.44 7.75
CA ALA A 166 5.06 11.15 8.63
C ALA A 166 4.39 12.44 9.16
N ALA A 167 5.19 13.42 9.57
CA ALA A 167 4.72 14.72 10.02
C ALA A 167 3.97 15.46 8.90
N ILE A 168 4.50 15.48 7.67
CA ILE A 168 3.84 16.08 6.50
C ILE A 168 2.48 15.43 6.27
N ALA A 169 2.40 14.10 6.28
CA ALA A 169 1.14 13.38 6.09
C ALA A 169 0.12 13.71 7.18
N PHE A 170 0.55 13.70 8.45
CA PHE A 170 -0.28 14.02 9.61
C PHE A 170 -0.81 15.46 9.58
N PHE A 171 0.07 16.44 9.41
CA PHE A 171 -0.33 17.85 9.37
C PHE A 171 -1.18 18.19 8.15
N TYR A 172 -0.91 17.57 6.99
CA TYR A 172 -1.75 17.74 5.81
C TYR A 172 -3.16 17.19 6.04
N PHE A 173 -3.27 15.98 6.62
CA PHE A 173 -4.56 15.39 6.96
C PHE A 173 -5.34 16.26 7.96
N THR A 174 -4.70 16.67 9.06
CA THR A 174 -5.37 17.50 10.09
C THR A 174 -5.75 18.88 9.57
N TYR A 175 -4.92 19.51 8.74
CA TYR A 175 -5.25 20.75 8.05
C TYR A 175 -6.52 20.58 7.20
N ARG A 176 -6.55 19.57 6.32
CA ARG A 176 -7.67 19.30 5.41
C ARG A 176 -8.96 18.96 6.16
N TRP A 177 -8.86 18.13 7.19
CA TRP A 177 -9.99 17.77 8.04
C TRP A 177 -10.52 19.00 8.79
N SER A 178 -9.65 19.83 9.36
CA SER A 178 -10.06 21.06 10.07
C SER A 178 -10.71 22.09 9.13
N GLU A 179 -10.18 22.25 7.91
CA GLU A 179 -10.72 23.12 6.88
C GLU A 179 -12.11 22.67 6.44
N TRP A 180 -12.28 21.35 6.21
CA TRP A 180 -13.58 20.76 5.93
C TRP A 180 -14.55 20.99 7.09
N ARG A 181 -14.15 20.68 8.33
CA ARG A 181 -15.00 20.82 9.52
C ARG A 181 -15.48 22.27 9.70
N ARG A 182 -14.59 23.26 9.55
CA ARG A 182 -14.95 24.69 9.60
C ARG A 182 -15.97 25.08 8.53
N ARG A 183 -15.84 24.57 7.30
CA ARG A 183 -16.78 24.84 6.21
C ARG A 183 -18.13 24.15 6.41
N SER A 184 -18.13 22.89 6.84
CA SER A 184 -19.34 22.10 7.07
C SER A 184 -20.19 22.67 8.21
N VAL A 185 -19.56 23.15 9.28
CA VAL A 185 -20.28 23.86 10.37
C VAL A 185 -20.92 25.15 9.86
N ARG A 186 -20.24 25.90 8.98
CA ARG A 186 -20.72 27.19 8.47
C ARG A 186 -21.84 27.09 7.43
N ARG A 187 -21.83 26.06 6.58
CA ARG A 187 -22.76 25.98 5.44
C ARG A 187 -24.05 25.20 5.74
N THR A 188 -24.21 24.63 6.94
CA THR A 188 -25.21 23.56 7.18
C THR A 188 -25.17 22.50 6.06
N ASP A 189 -24.00 22.32 5.43
CA ASP A 189 -23.82 21.40 4.31
C ASP A 189 -23.78 20.00 4.90
N ALA A 190 -24.94 19.35 4.90
CA ALA A 190 -25.07 17.93 5.14
C ALA A 190 -24.48 17.19 3.93
N ALA A 191 -23.14 17.06 3.87
CA ALA A 191 -22.58 15.91 3.19
C ALA A 191 -23.22 14.69 3.87
N ALA A 192 -24.17 14.05 3.18
CA ALA A 192 -24.96 12.98 3.75
C ALA A 192 -23.99 11.92 4.29
N ALA A 193 -24.14 11.58 5.57
CA ALA A 193 -23.36 10.51 6.16
C ALA A 193 -23.59 9.26 5.32
N ALA A 194 -22.51 8.60 4.92
CA ALA A 194 -22.65 7.32 4.25
C ALA A 194 -23.29 6.34 5.26
N PRO A 195 -24.21 5.46 4.83
CA PRO A 195 -24.80 4.50 5.75
C PRO A 195 -23.69 3.64 6.37
N VAL A 196 -23.71 3.52 7.70
CA VAL A 196 -22.72 2.75 8.47
C VAL A 196 -22.76 1.30 8.00
N ALA A 197 -21.59 0.71 7.79
CA ALA A 197 -21.48 -0.67 7.39
C ALA A 197 -22.03 -1.59 8.49
N PRO A 198 -22.81 -2.65 8.16
CA PRO A 198 -23.15 -3.68 9.12
C PRO A 198 -21.89 -4.26 9.76
N ALA A 199 -21.89 -4.45 11.08
CA ALA A 199 -20.71 -4.83 11.88
C ALA A 199 -20.00 -6.10 11.38
N VAL A 200 -20.71 -7.00 10.70
CA VAL A 200 -20.13 -8.21 10.09
C VAL A 200 -18.96 -7.92 9.15
N PHE A 201 -18.97 -6.79 8.41
CA PHE A 201 -17.89 -6.47 7.46
C PHE A 201 -16.60 -5.98 8.13
N PRO A 202 -16.62 -4.95 9.00
CA PRO A 202 -15.41 -4.58 9.74
C PRO A 202 -14.92 -5.71 10.65
N LEU A 203 -15.81 -6.52 11.25
CA LEU A 203 -15.40 -7.69 12.03
C LEU A 203 -14.72 -8.75 11.16
N ALA A 204 -15.23 -9.03 9.96
CA ALA A 204 -14.57 -9.94 9.02
C ALA A 204 -13.18 -9.42 8.62
N GLY A 205 -13.05 -8.12 8.33
CA GLY A 205 -11.76 -7.50 8.04
C GLY A 205 -10.78 -7.57 9.21
N ALA A 206 -11.24 -7.27 10.43
CA ALA A 206 -10.43 -7.38 11.64
C ALA A 206 -9.99 -8.82 11.91
N ALA A 207 -10.88 -9.80 11.73
CA ALA A 207 -10.56 -11.21 11.85
C ALA A 207 -9.53 -11.65 10.81
N SER A 208 -9.65 -11.22 9.55
CA SER A 208 -8.64 -11.50 8.51
C SER A 208 -7.28 -10.87 8.84
N ALA A 209 -7.25 -9.65 9.37
CA ALA A 209 -6.02 -9.01 9.81
C ALA A 209 -5.37 -9.77 10.98
N ALA A 210 -6.15 -10.11 12.00
CA ALA A 210 -5.67 -10.88 13.15
C ALA A 210 -5.15 -12.26 12.74
N LEU A 211 -5.85 -12.96 11.86
CA LEU A 211 -5.43 -14.26 11.34
C LEU A 211 -4.11 -14.16 10.56
N LEU A 212 -3.96 -13.15 9.70
CA LEU A 212 -2.73 -12.97 8.93
C LEU A 212 -1.53 -12.62 9.82
N LEU A 213 -1.74 -11.78 10.84
CA LEU A 213 -0.72 -11.48 11.85
C LEU A 213 -0.34 -12.73 12.64
N TRP A 214 -1.35 -13.46 13.15
CA TRP A 214 -1.14 -14.71 13.90
C TRP A 214 -0.34 -15.73 13.08
N GLN A 215 -0.79 -16.01 11.85
CA GLN A 215 -0.12 -16.96 10.96
C GLN A 215 1.33 -16.57 10.69
N LYS A 216 1.62 -15.27 10.48
CA LYS A 216 2.99 -14.82 10.28
C LYS A 216 3.85 -15.02 11.53
N LEU A 217 3.32 -14.74 12.71
CA LEU A 217 4.06 -14.94 13.96
C LEU A 217 4.38 -16.43 14.19
N GLU A 218 3.43 -17.33 13.97
CA GLU A 218 3.63 -18.79 14.12
C GLU A 218 4.64 -19.37 13.12
N THR A 219 4.66 -18.86 11.89
CA THR A 219 5.54 -19.37 10.83
C THR A 219 6.93 -18.73 10.82
N SER A 220 7.16 -17.73 11.66
CA SER A 220 8.44 -17.00 11.69
C SER A 220 9.43 -17.69 12.63
N ILE A 221 10.68 -17.84 12.16
CA ILE A 221 11.78 -18.43 12.95
C ILE A 221 12.05 -17.60 14.22
N ASP A 222 12.02 -16.27 14.09
CA ASP A 222 12.11 -15.34 15.21
C ASP A 222 10.87 -14.43 15.23
N PRO A 223 9.81 -14.82 15.95
CA PRO A 223 8.58 -14.03 16.03
C PRO A 223 8.77 -12.67 16.72
N LEU A 224 9.89 -12.45 17.43
CA LEU A 224 10.20 -11.19 18.11
C LEU A 224 11.04 -10.24 17.24
N ALA A 225 11.39 -10.66 16.01
CA ALA A 225 12.17 -9.84 15.11
C ALA A 225 11.48 -8.50 14.82
N VAL A 226 12.21 -7.40 15.02
CA VAL A 226 11.70 -6.03 14.90
C VAL A 226 11.13 -5.75 13.50
N ASN A 227 11.71 -6.34 12.46
CA ASN A 227 11.24 -6.17 11.08
C ASN A 227 9.84 -6.79 10.82
N ILE A 228 9.44 -7.82 11.57
CA ILE A 228 8.10 -8.41 11.51
C ILE A 228 7.12 -7.48 12.20
N TRP A 229 7.42 -7.06 13.44
CA TRP A 229 6.54 -6.17 14.21
C TRP A 229 6.40 -4.79 13.58
N PHE A 230 7.37 -4.35 12.79
CA PHE A 230 7.29 -3.09 12.06
C PHE A 230 6.43 -3.18 10.78
N VAL A 231 6.36 -4.33 10.11
CA VAL A 231 5.70 -4.45 8.79
C VAL A 231 4.37 -5.20 8.86
N THR A 232 4.34 -6.35 9.54
CA THR A 232 3.18 -7.25 9.56
C THR A 232 1.90 -6.57 10.03
N PRO A 233 1.88 -5.78 11.12
CA PRO A 233 0.64 -5.13 11.57
C PRO A 233 0.05 -4.17 10.53
N PHE A 234 0.90 -3.43 9.80
CA PHE A 234 0.45 -2.55 8.73
C PHE A 234 -0.12 -3.36 7.56
N SER A 235 0.60 -4.39 7.09
CA SER A 235 0.13 -5.25 6.01
C SER A 235 -1.18 -5.95 6.35
N ALA A 236 -1.27 -6.53 7.54
CA ALA A 236 -2.46 -7.21 8.04
C ALA A 236 -3.66 -6.26 8.13
N THR A 237 -3.45 -5.04 8.64
CA THR A 237 -4.51 -4.02 8.73
C THR A 237 -4.99 -3.57 7.35
N LEU A 238 -4.06 -3.34 6.40
CA LEU A 238 -4.41 -2.98 5.02
C LEU A 238 -5.16 -4.11 4.31
N PHE A 239 -4.73 -5.35 4.52
CA PHE A 239 -5.41 -6.53 3.99
C PHE A 239 -6.82 -6.69 4.58
N GLY A 240 -6.97 -6.56 5.90
CA GLY A 240 -8.26 -6.59 6.57
C GLY A 240 -9.21 -5.48 6.11
N LEU A 241 -8.69 -4.26 5.92
CA LEU A 241 -9.45 -3.15 5.34
C LEU A 241 -9.90 -3.48 3.91
N PHE A 242 -9.03 -4.07 3.09
CA PHE A 242 -9.38 -4.53 1.75
C PHE A 242 -10.50 -5.58 1.78
N VAL A 243 -10.40 -6.60 2.64
CA VAL A 243 -11.45 -7.64 2.82
C VAL A 243 -12.78 -7.02 3.21
N ALA A 244 -12.80 -6.18 4.25
CA ALA A 244 -14.02 -5.51 4.71
C ALA A 244 -14.65 -4.65 3.61
N ALA A 245 -13.83 -3.87 2.90
CA ALA A 245 -14.27 -3.02 1.81
C ALA A 245 -14.77 -3.84 0.62
N ALA A 246 -14.12 -4.95 0.28
CA ALA A 246 -14.49 -5.83 -0.84
C ALA A 246 -15.86 -6.45 -0.57
N LEU A 247 -16.05 -7.06 0.60
CA LEU A 247 -17.32 -7.68 0.98
C LEU A 247 -18.46 -6.64 1.04
N LEU A 248 -18.21 -5.47 1.62
CA LEU A 248 -19.21 -4.40 1.66
C LEU A 248 -19.59 -3.90 0.25
N THR A 249 -18.59 -3.69 -0.61
CA THR A 249 -18.81 -3.27 -2.00
C THR A 249 -19.56 -4.34 -2.78
N GLY A 250 -19.16 -5.61 -2.63
CA GLY A 250 -19.83 -6.77 -3.20
C GLY A 250 -21.30 -6.86 -2.76
N ARG A 251 -21.60 -6.69 -1.47
CA ARG A 251 -22.99 -6.64 -0.98
C ARG A 251 -23.79 -5.52 -1.63
N ARG A 252 -23.24 -4.31 -1.70
CA ARG A 252 -23.91 -3.14 -2.32
C ARG A 252 -24.20 -3.34 -3.81
N ARG A 253 -23.43 -4.20 -4.48
CA ARG A 253 -23.55 -4.48 -5.91
C ARG A 253 -24.28 -5.80 -6.21
N GLY A 254 -24.76 -6.54 -5.21
CA GLY A 254 -25.38 -7.86 -5.41
C GLY A 254 -24.38 -8.94 -5.84
N LYS A 255 -23.09 -8.77 -5.53
CA LYS A 255 -21.94 -9.59 -5.93
C LYS A 255 -21.23 -10.24 -4.75
N LEU A 256 -21.87 -10.33 -3.59
CA LEU A 256 -21.25 -10.79 -2.33
C LEU A 256 -20.65 -12.20 -2.45
N ALA A 257 -21.41 -13.17 -2.98
CA ALA A 257 -20.94 -14.55 -3.13
C ALA A 257 -19.70 -14.65 -4.05
N GLN A 258 -19.72 -13.94 -5.18
CA GLN A 258 -18.60 -13.90 -6.13
C GLN A 258 -17.37 -13.22 -5.53
N THR A 259 -17.58 -12.18 -4.72
CA THR A 259 -16.51 -11.50 -3.99
C THR A 259 -15.90 -12.41 -2.94
N ALA A 260 -16.72 -13.11 -2.16
CA ALA A 260 -16.27 -14.06 -1.15
C ALA A 260 -15.47 -15.22 -1.79
N ALA A 261 -15.97 -15.80 -2.89
CA ALA A 261 -15.24 -16.82 -3.65
C ALA A 261 -13.88 -16.30 -4.16
N GLY A 262 -13.83 -15.05 -4.66
CA GLY A 262 -12.57 -14.42 -5.06
C GLY A 262 -11.59 -14.23 -3.90
N LEU A 263 -12.08 -13.86 -2.72
CA LEU A 263 -11.24 -13.75 -1.51
C LEU A 263 -10.71 -15.11 -1.05
N VAL A 264 -11.51 -16.16 -1.14
CA VAL A 264 -11.06 -17.54 -0.89
C VAL A 264 -9.97 -17.95 -1.89
N MET A 265 -10.13 -17.62 -3.17
CA MET A 265 -9.10 -17.86 -4.18
C MET A 265 -7.80 -17.11 -3.88
N LEU A 266 -7.88 -15.87 -3.41
CA LEU A 266 -6.72 -15.11 -2.96
C LEU A 266 -5.99 -15.80 -1.79
N LEU A 267 -6.72 -16.36 -0.82
CA LEU A 267 -6.13 -17.15 0.26
C LEU A 267 -5.44 -18.42 -0.27
N PHE A 268 -6.02 -19.10 -1.26
CA PHE A 268 -5.37 -20.23 -1.92
C PHE A 268 -4.07 -19.83 -2.62
N VAL A 269 -4.01 -18.67 -3.27
CA VAL A 269 -2.76 -18.16 -3.87
C VAL A 269 -1.70 -17.91 -2.79
N MET A 270 -2.09 -17.33 -1.66
CA MET A 270 -1.17 -17.07 -0.53
C MET A 270 -0.67 -18.37 0.12
N ALA A 271 -1.56 -19.32 0.40
CA ALA A 271 -1.20 -20.62 0.97
C ALA A 271 -0.39 -21.48 0.00
N GLY A 272 -0.73 -21.45 -1.29
CA GLY A 272 0.01 -22.18 -2.33
C GLY A 272 1.46 -21.75 -2.45
N TYR A 273 1.76 -20.46 -2.25
CA TYR A 273 3.15 -19.99 -2.18
C TYR A 273 3.91 -20.54 -0.97
N GLN A 274 3.29 -20.57 0.21
CA GLN A 274 3.93 -21.14 1.41
C GLN A 274 4.26 -22.61 1.22
N LEU A 275 3.31 -23.40 0.72
CA LEU A 275 3.51 -24.83 0.42
C LEU A 275 4.60 -25.05 -0.64
N ALA A 276 4.62 -24.22 -1.70
CA ALA A 276 5.65 -24.29 -2.73
C ALA A 276 7.04 -23.95 -2.18
N GLN A 277 7.12 -22.99 -1.26
CA GLN A 277 8.37 -22.59 -0.60
C GLN A 277 8.91 -23.70 0.30
N GLU A 278 8.06 -24.33 1.10
CA GLU A 278 8.43 -25.49 1.94
C GLU A 278 8.93 -26.66 1.09
N ALA A 279 8.17 -27.04 0.06
CA ALA A 279 8.56 -28.12 -0.85
C ALA A 279 9.87 -27.84 -1.60
N ALA A 280 10.18 -26.57 -1.89
CA ALA A 280 11.43 -26.17 -2.51
C ALA A 280 12.62 -26.23 -1.53
N ALA A 281 12.40 -25.86 -0.26
CA ALA A 281 13.43 -25.92 0.78
C ALA A 281 13.87 -27.36 1.07
N ASP A 282 12.91 -28.28 1.16
CA ASP A 282 13.19 -29.70 1.42
C ASP A 282 14.02 -30.38 0.32
N ARG A 283 13.84 -29.96 -0.94
CA ARG A 283 14.57 -30.54 -2.10
C ARG A 283 16.03 -30.12 -2.18
N LEU A 284 16.39 -28.98 -1.59
CA LEU A 284 17.70 -28.36 -1.80
C LEU A 284 18.67 -28.53 -0.62
N LEU A 285 18.25 -29.09 0.53
CA LEU A 285 19.05 -29.18 1.78
C LEU A 285 19.73 -27.84 2.17
N LEU A 286 19.19 -26.74 1.67
CA LEU A 286 19.70 -25.39 1.86
C LEU A 286 18.66 -24.63 2.69
N HIS A 287 19.13 -23.85 3.66
CA HIS A 287 18.28 -22.85 4.33
C HIS A 287 17.51 -22.03 3.28
N PRO A 288 16.25 -21.65 3.56
CA PRO A 288 15.34 -21.13 2.55
C PRO A 288 15.85 -19.78 2.01
N ARG A 289 16.68 -19.83 0.97
CA ARG A 289 16.92 -18.68 0.11
C ARG A 289 15.67 -18.50 -0.71
N LEU A 290 15.11 -17.31 -0.63
CA LEU A 290 13.91 -16.91 -1.34
C LEU A 290 14.15 -17.13 -2.85
N ASP A 291 13.50 -18.14 -3.43
CA ASP A 291 13.57 -18.39 -4.87
C ASP A 291 12.92 -17.20 -5.59
N LEU A 292 13.76 -16.43 -6.29
CA LEU A 292 13.34 -15.20 -6.94
C LEU A 292 12.29 -15.45 -8.03
N ALA A 293 12.39 -16.55 -8.78
CA ALA A 293 11.43 -16.86 -9.83
C ALA A 293 10.06 -17.23 -9.22
N LEU A 294 10.07 -18.07 -8.19
CA LEU A 294 8.86 -18.43 -7.45
C LEU A 294 8.22 -17.21 -6.78
N TRP A 295 9.04 -16.32 -6.21
CA TRP A 295 8.58 -15.06 -5.61
C TRP A 295 7.90 -14.14 -6.61
N ILE A 296 8.53 -13.92 -7.76
CA ILE A 296 7.94 -13.11 -8.82
C ILE A 296 6.62 -13.75 -9.28
N ALA A 297 6.59 -15.06 -9.53
CA ALA A 297 5.38 -15.77 -9.92
C ALA A 297 4.24 -15.59 -8.89
N TYR A 298 4.56 -15.72 -7.61
CA TYR A 298 3.61 -15.47 -6.52
C TYR A 298 3.11 -14.02 -6.52
N LEU A 299 3.99 -13.03 -6.64
CA LEU A 299 3.60 -11.61 -6.66
C LEU A 299 2.67 -11.27 -7.82
N TRP A 300 2.87 -11.89 -9.00
CA TRP A 300 1.96 -11.76 -10.13
C TRP A 300 0.61 -12.43 -9.86
N GLY A 301 0.60 -13.66 -9.30
CA GLY A 301 -0.62 -14.35 -8.89
C GLY A 301 -1.42 -13.56 -7.84
N PHE A 302 -0.74 -13.06 -6.81
CA PHE A 302 -1.30 -12.22 -5.76
C PHE A 302 -1.89 -10.93 -6.34
N SER A 303 -1.13 -10.22 -7.18
CA SER A 303 -1.59 -9.00 -7.86
C SER A 303 -2.83 -9.26 -8.73
N GLY A 304 -2.83 -10.36 -9.48
CA GLY A 304 -3.96 -10.78 -10.30
C GLY A 304 -5.20 -11.11 -9.47
N ALA A 305 -5.04 -11.81 -8.36
CA ALA A 305 -6.13 -12.15 -7.44
C ALA A 305 -6.73 -10.91 -6.76
N ILE A 306 -5.90 -9.97 -6.28
CA ILE A 306 -6.35 -8.68 -5.74
C ILE A 306 -7.15 -7.89 -6.79
N ALA A 307 -6.64 -7.82 -8.02
CA ALA A 307 -7.32 -7.14 -9.12
C ALA A 307 -8.66 -7.80 -9.46
N ALA A 308 -8.69 -9.14 -9.52
CA ALA A 308 -9.90 -9.92 -9.81
C ALA A 308 -10.97 -9.69 -8.74
N VAL A 309 -10.63 -9.81 -7.45
CA VAL A 309 -11.55 -9.50 -6.34
C VAL A 309 -12.10 -8.08 -6.45
N SER A 310 -11.23 -7.11 -6.76
CA SER A 310 -11.63 -5.71 -6.89
C SER A 310 -12.63 -5.46 -8.03
N LEU A 311 -12.43 -6.12 -9.17
CA LEU A 311 -13.31 -6.05 -10.33
C LEU A 311 -14.64 -6.78 -10.10
N LEU A 312 -14.61 -7.95 -9.45
CA LEU A 312 -15.80 -8.72 -9.09
C LEU A 312 -16.68 -7.95 -8.11
N ALA A 313 -16.09 -7.42 -7.03
CA ALA A 313 -16.80 -6.69 -5.99
C ALA A 313 -17.47 -5.41 -6.51
N SER A 314 -16.77 -4.66 -7.37
CA SER A 314 -17.29 -3.42 -7.93
C SER A 314 -18.30 -3.63 -9.08
N GLY A 315 -18.42 -4.85 -9.60
CA GLY A 315 -19.31 -5.17 -10.73
C GLY A 315 -18.86 -4.56 -12.05
N THR A 316 -17.59 -4.16 -12.18
CA THR A 316 -17.03 -3.62 -13.43
C THR A 316 -16.55 -4.69 -14.41
N ALA A 317 -16.73 -5.97 -14.08
CA ALA A 317 -16.47 -7.07 -15.00
C ALA A 317 -17.46 -7.00 -16.19
N ALA A 318 -16.97 -6.44 -17.30
CA ALA A 318 -17.52 -6.48 -18.64
C ALA A 318 -19.02 -6.14 -18.79
N ARG A 319 -19.34 -4.84 -18.86
CA ARG A 319 -20.36 -4.40 -19.83
C ARG A 319 -19.72 -4.63 -21.21
N ARG A 320 -19.91 -5.82 -21.78
CA ARG A 320 -19.81 -6.03 -23.23
C ARG A 320 -20.97 -5.32 -23.90
#